data_AF-A0A094GY96-F1
#
_entry.id   AF-A0A094GY96-F1
#
_cell.length_a   1.000
_cell.length_b   1.000
_cell.length_c   1.000
_cell.angle_alpha   90.00
_cell.angle_beta   90.00
_cell.angle_gamma   90.00
#
_symmetry.space_group_name_H-M   'P 1'
#
loop_
_entity.id
_entity.type
_entity.pdbx_description
1 polymer ?
#
loop_
_entity_poly.entity_id
_entity_poly.type
_entity_poly.pdbx_seq_one_letter_code
_entity_poly.pdbx_strand_id
1 'polypeptide(L)'
;MTKIIISADDQVYWGRNFLRYALAPFNDAHVGLVGTVNRVDWENFPLFSFRDILNYIAVMYLERSNFELTATSNIDGGVSTISGRTVLMRTDMVKNPNFAHEYLNETWLFGMRGPLLVDDDKFLTRWCWSQGWKTVFYNHEEALMHTSIAVTRWSQLSPKMHRWARTSWRSKPTEIFVERHVWRQQPWSVYATYFATTLNIALIYDSLLWWTLSRSGWATGSMYAYFGLLLLASKLIKPLPHLRRCKRDILYIPIGILFGYYHGFIRLWAVATAYNISWGSRGLKAASQPPPVAKSPAARHEASVAPSAAPSTGFGMDAARKKDTTTATTGTVPLSPSQLSDVLGKYQRGIHGHEVPQATSYAVGLLGRHRDQLGQSPEGTHRRTRRFTIAV
;
A
#
# COMPACT_ATOMS: atom_id res chain seq x y z
N MET A 1 -3.08 28.96 -2.24
CA MET A 1 -3.53 27.54 -2.26
C MET A 1 -2.36 26.64 -1.87
N THR A 2 -2.62 25.61 -1.08
CA THR A 2 -1.65 24.57 -0.71
C THR A 2 -1.12 23.83 -1.94
N LYS A 3 0.20 23.78 -2.12
CA LYS A 3 0.82 23.17 -3.31
C LYS A 3 1.08 21.68 -3.12
N ILE A 4 1.33 21.25 -1.88
CA ILE A 4 1.69 19.86 -1.57
C ILE A 4 0.81 19.32 -0.42
N ILE A 5 0.31 18.09 -0.59
CA ILE A 5 -0.42 17.33 0.42
C ILE A 5 0.50 16.23 0.93
N ILE A 6 0.63 16.12 2.25
CA ILE A 6 1.43 15.09 2.90
C ILE A 6 0.50 14.20 3.71
N SER A 7 0.53 12.89 3.46
CA SER A 7 -0.22 11.90 4.22
C SER A 7 0.73 11.00 4.99
N ALA A 8 0.45 10.78 6.28
CA ALA A 8 1.28 9.97 7.16
C ALA A 8 0.43 9.04 8.04
N ASP A 9 0.95 7.83 8.30
CA ASP A 9 0.42 6.92 9.31
C ASP A 9 0.75 7.42 10.73
N ASP A 10 -0.06 7.05 11.73
CA ASP A 10 0.13 7.43 13.13
C ASP A 10 1.37 6.84 13.82
N GLN A 11 1.96 5.79 13.23
CA GLN A 11 3.14 5.09 13.76
C GLN A 11 4.44 5.61 13.13
N VAL A 12 4.42 6.83 12.62
CA VAL A 12 5.52 7.44 11.88
C VAL A 12 6.11 8.62 12.64
N TYR A 13 7.43 8.69 12.64
CA TYR A 13 8.23 9.76 13.20
C TYR A 13 9.10 10.38 12.10
N TRP A 14 9.11 11.70 12.07
CA TRP A 14 9.92 12.49 11.14
C TRP A 14 11.03 13.21 11.90
N GLY A 15 12.24 13.18 11.35
CA GLY A 15 13.33 14.03 11.82
C GLY A 15 13.00 15.52 11.66
N ARG A 16 13.69 16.39 12.39
CA ARG A 16 13.44 17.85 12.37
C ARG A 16 13.54 18.45 10.96
N ASN A 17 14.46 17.95 10.13
CA ASN A 17 14.67 18.44 8.77
C ASN A 17 13.91 17.65 7.71
N PHE A 18 13.13 16.62 8.10
CA PHE A 18 12.51 15.68 7.16
C PHE A 18 11.75 16.37 6.04
N LEU A 19 10.83 17.29 6.40
CA LEU A 19 10.01 17.98 5.42
C LEU A 19 10.84 18.85 4.46
N ARG A 20 11.89 19.51 4.98
CA ARG A 20 12.78 20.35 4.16
C ARG A 20 13.43 19.54 3.03
N TYR A 21 13.90 18.33 3.33
CA TYR A 21 14.56 17.47 2.35
C TYR A 21 13.57 16.65 1.51
N ALA A 22 12.50 16.13 2.11
CA ALA A 22 11.49 15.35 1.41
C ALA A 22 10.71 16.18 0.36
N LEU A 23 10.66 17.51 0.53
CA LEU A 23 10.05 18.42 -0.45
C LEU A 23 10.96 18.76 -1.62
N ALA A 24 12.28 18.53 -1.53
CA ALA A 24 13.24 18.92 -2.56
C ALA A 24 12.91 18.38 -3.97
N PRO A 25 12.41 17.14 -4.15
CA PRO A 25 12.05 16.64 -5.48
C PRO A 25 10.92 17.42 -6.18
N PHE A 26 10.06 18.13 -5.44
CA PHE A 26 8.97 18.92 -6.03
C PHE A 26 9.43 20.20 -6.73
N ASN A 27 10.73 20.52 -6.66
CA ASN A 27 11.34 21.57 -7.48
C ASN A 27 11.21 21.26 -8.98
N ASP A 28 11.16 19.97 -9.37
CA ASP A 28 10.69 19.60 -10.72
C ASP A 28 9.15 19.66 -10.74
N ALA A 29 8.62 20.53 -11.60
CA ALA A 29 7.19 20.72 -11.79
C ALA A 29 6.47 19.43 -12.21
N HIS A 30 7.16 18.48 -12.84
CA HIS A 30 6.58 17.22 -13.31
C HIS A 30 6.51 16.12 -12.24
N VAL A 31 7.10 16.35 -11.06
CA VAL A 31 7.02 15.39 -9.94
C VAL A 31 5.67 15.55 -9.25
N GLY A 32 4.86 14.48 -9.30
CA GLY A 32 3.53 14.43 -8.70
C GLY A 32 3.48 13.69 -7.37
N LEU A 33 4.39 12.73 -7.17
CA LEU A 33 4.38 11.84 -6.01
C LEU A 33 5.81 11.55 -5.53
N VAL A 34 6.04 11.74 -4.23
CA VAL A 34 7.32 11.47 -3.59
C VAL A 34 7.11 10.55 -2.40
N GLY A 35 7.92 9.51 -2.32
CA GLY A 35 8.09 8.71 -1.11
C GLY A 35 9.53 8.72 -0.65
N THR A 36 9.72 8.35 0.60
CA THR A 36 11.02 8.35 1.24
C THR A 36 11.38 6.97 1.78
N VAL A 37 12.65 6.83 2.17
CA VAL A 37 13.14 5.60 2.80
C VAL A 37 12.46 5.40 4.15
N ASN A 38 11.95 4.19 4.35
CA ASN A 38 11.24 3.82 5.57
C ASN A 38 12.14 2.93 6.42
N ARG A 39 12.41 3.31 7.66
CA ARG A 39 13.19 2.51 8.60
C ARG A 39 12.39 2.18 9.84
N VAL A 40 12.58 0.98 10.36
CA VAL A 40 11.96 0.55 11.61
C VAL A 40 12.86 0.99 12.76
N ASP A 41 12.26 1.61 13.78
CA ASP A 41 12.98 1.85 15.03
C ASP A 41 13.24 0.53 15.73
N TRP A 42 14.50 0.31 16.05
CA TRP A 42 14.95 -0.98 16.51
C TRP A 42 14.66 -1.16 18.00
N GLU A 43 13.86 -2.17 18.32
CA GLU A 43 13.57 -2.54 19.70
C GLU A 43 14.67 -3.47 20.24
N ASN A 44 15.22 -3.13 21.41
CA ASN A 44 16.25 -3.89 22.11
C ASN A 44 15.67 -5.16 22.76
N PHE A 45 15.37 -6.17 21.96
CA PHE A 45 14.96 -7.47 22.47
C PHE A 45 16.17 -8.37 22.79
N PRO A 46 16.00 -9.36 23.69
CA PRO A 46 16.99 -10.40 23.90
C PRO A 46 17.29 -11.16 22.60
N LEU A 47 18.58 -11.41 22.36
CA LEU A 47 19.08 -12.13 21.20
C LEU A 47 18.38 -13.47 21.03
N PHE A 48 18.01 -13.79 19.80
CA PHE A 48 17.28 -14.99 19.36
C PHE A 48 15.93 -15.23 20.02
N SER A 49 15.40 -14.27 20.80
CA SER A 49 14.02 -14.34 21.23
C SER A 49 13.10 -14.33 20.01
N PHE A 50 11.95 -14.99 20.13
CA PHE A 50 10.96 -15.02 19.04
C PHE A 50 10.55 -13.61 18.59
N ARG A 51 10.47 -12.66 19.53
CA ARG A 51 10.18 -11.24 19.24
C ARG A 51 11.29 -10.59 18.42
N ASP A 52 12.55 -10.83 18.76
CA ASP A 52 13.69 -10.28 18.01
C ASP A 52 13.76 -10.85 16.59
N ILE A 53 13.45 -12.14 16.43
CA ILE A 53 13.35 -12.77 15.10
C ILE A 53 12.24 -12.13 14.26
N LEU A 54 11.05 -11.94 14.84
CA LEU A 54 9.94 -11.30 14.13
C LEU A 54 10.25 -9.84 13.78
N ASN A 55 10.92 -9.12 14.67
CA ASN A 55 11.39 -7.76 14.44
C ASN A 55 12.38 -7.73 13.28
N TYR A 56 13.40 -8.60 13.30
CA TYR A 56 14.37 -8.75 12.21
C TYR A 56 13.67 -9.01 10.86
N ILE A 57 12.71 -9.95 10.82
CA ILE A 57 11.94 -10.23 9.60
C ILE A 57 11.24 -8.95 9.11
N ALA A 58 10.53 -8.24 10.00
CA ALA A 58 9.82 -7.01 9.65
C ALA A 58 10.74 -5.90 9.12
N VAL A 59 11.91 -5.72 9.74
CA VAL A 59 12.96 -4.79 9.29
C VAL A 59 13.43 -5.17 7.89
N MET A 60 13.71 -6.46 7.65
CA MET A 60 14.17 -6.96 6.35
C MET A 60 13.15 -6.73 5.24
N TYR A 61 11.84 -6.80 5.50
CA TYR A 61 10.82 -6.46 4.49
C TYR A 61 10.94 -5.02 4.01
N LEU A 62 11.12 -4.08 4.93
CA LEU A 62 11.24 -2.67 4.60
C LEU A 62 12.57 -2.34 3.95
N GLU A 63 13.68 -2.80 4.52
CA GLU A 63 15.02 -2.53 3.99
C GLU A 63 15.21 -3.11 2.57
N ARG A 64 14.67 -4.29 2.28
CA ARG A 64 14.67 -4.84 0.91
C ARG A 64 13.86 -3.99 -0.06
N SER A 65 12.71 -3.46 0.38
CA SER A 65 11.87 -2.58 -0.45
C SER A 65 12.59 -1.25 -0.71
N ASN A 66 13.28 -0.69 0.29
CA ASN A 66 14.08 0.52 0.12
C ASN A 66 15.21 0.31 -0.88
N PHE A 67 15.90 -0.84 -0.82
CA PHE A 67 16.97 -1.18 -1.76
C PHE A 67 16.44 -1.24 -3.20
N GLU A 68 15.34 -1.96 -3.42
CA GLU A 68 14.72 -2.11 -4.74
C GLU A 68 14.26 -0.76 -5.30
N LEU A 69 13.47 0.00 -4.52
CA LEU A 69 12.93 1.28 -4.97
C LEU A 69 14.01 2.34 -5.19
N THR A 70 15.06 2.35 -4.37
CA THR A 70 16.21 3.24 -4.59
C THR A 70 16.87 2.92 -5.93
N ALA A 71 17.16 1.65 -6.18
CA ALA A 71 17.84 1.24 -7.40
C ALA A 71 17.01 1.58 -8.65
N THR A 72 15.74 1.19 -8.67
CA THR A 72 14.88 1.44 -9.84
C THR A 72 14.60 2.91 -10.05
N SER A 73 14.29 3.66 -8.99
CA SER A 73 14.00 5.09 -9.10
C SER A 73 15.19 5.90 -9.63
N ASN A 74 16.43 5.46 -9.38
CA ASN A 74 17.63 6.12 -9.89
C ASN A 74 18.02 5.69 -11.31
N ILE A 75 17.59 4.51 -11.77
CA ILE A 75 17.93 4.01 -13.11
C ILE A 75 16.94 4.55 -14.16
N ASP A 76 15.63 4.35 -13.93
CA ASP A 76 14.60 4.72 -14.90
C ASP A 76 13.43 5.50 -14.29
N GLY A 77 13.56 5.97 -13.04
CA GLY A 77 12.46 6.63 -12.33
C GLY A 77 11.38 5.65 -11.85
N GLY A 78 11.61 4.34 -11.99
CA GLY A 78 10.60 3.33 -11.71
C GLY A 78 10.39 3.08 -10.22
N VAL A 79 9.13 2.98 -9.82
CA VAL A 79 8.72 2.90 -8.42
C VAL A 79 7.52 1.97 -8.29
N SER A 80 7.72 0.70 -8.01
CA SER A 80 6.58 -0.22 -7.96
C SER A 80 5.50 0.14 -6.92
N THR A 81 5.83 0.85 -5.83
CA THR A 81 4.89 1.37 -4.82
C THR A 81 5.55 2.45 -3.97
N ILE A 82 4.93 3.61 -3.85
CA ILE A 82 5.26 4.57 -2.78
C ILE A 82 4.53 4.15 -1.50
N SER A 83 5.25 3.97 -0.40
CA SER A 83 4.63 3.52 0.86
C SER A 83 3.63 4.55 1.37
N GLY A 84 2.42 4.09 1.71
CA GLY A 84 1.42 4.92 2.37
C GLY A 84 1.75 5.32 3.82
N ARG A 85 2.92 4.96 4.37
CA ARG A 85 3.37 5.38 5.71
C ARG A 85 3.71 6.86 5.75
N THR A 86 4.39 7.35 4.72
CA THR A 86 4.58 8.77 4.47
C THR A 86 4.67 8.97 2.98
N VAL A 87 3.74 9.76 2.46
CA VAL A 87 3.64 10.07 1.05
C VAL A 87 3.38 11.54 0.88
N LEU A 88 4.14 12.16 -0.03
CA LEU A 88 3.97 13.56 -0.40
C LEU A 88 3.41 13.59 -1.82
N MET A 89 2.39 14.40 -2.04
CA MET A 89 1.61 14.45 -3.27
C MET A 89 1.46 15.90 -3.71
N ARG A 90 1.62 16.15 -5.00
CA ARG A 90 1.24 17.45 -5.57
C ARG A 90 -0.28 17.58 -5.53
N THR A 91 -0.77 18.72 -5.02
CA THR A 91 -2.20 18.97 -4.86
C THR A 91 -2.95 18.82 -6.19
N ASP A 92 -2.36 19.27 -7.30
CA ASP A 92 -2.97 19.24 -8.63
C ASP A 92 -3.26 17.81 -9.12
N MET A 93 -2.41 16.85 -8.76
CA MET A 93 -2.61 15.42 -9.09
C MET A 93 -3.83 14.84 -8.38
N VAL A 94 -4.05 15.23 -7.12
CA VAL A 94 -5.12 14.71 -6.25
C VAL A 94 -6.44 15.45 -6.48
N LYS A 95 -6.37 16.76 -6.80
CA LYS A 95 -7.55 17.58 -7.13
C LYS A 95 -8.06 17.37 -8.56
N ASN A 96 -7.51 16.42 -9.29
CA ASN A 96 -8.10 16.00 -10.56
C ASN A 96 -9.55 15.56 -10.32
N PRO A 97 -10.55 16.08 -11.06
CA PRO A 97 -11.95 15.75 -10.85
C PRO A 97 -12.27 14.26 -10.89
N ASN A 98 -11.50 13.49 -11.67
CA ASN A 98 -11.70 12.05 -11.83
C ASN A 98 -11.05 11.24 -10.70
N PHE A 99 -10.12 11.81 -9.92
CA PHE A 99 -9.35 11.07 -8.91
C PHE A 99 -10.26 10.40 -7.88
N ALA A 100 -11.21 11.14 -7.32
CA ALA A 100 -12.11 10.61 -6.29
C ALA A 100 -12.97 9.45 -6.82
N HIS A 101 -13.49 9.59 -8.04
CA HIS A 101 -14.28 8.55 -8.68
C HIS A 101 -13.45 7.28 -8.93
N GLU A 102 -12.28 7.42 -9.54
CA GLU A 102 -11.40 6.28 -9.86
C GLU A 102 -10.87 5.59 -8.60
N TYR A 103 -10.55 6.36 -7.56
CA TYR A 103 -10.05 5.83 -6.30
C TYR A 103 -11.11 5.05 -5.51
N LEU A 104 -12.36 5.49 -5.56
CA LEU A 104 -13.46 4.85 -4.85
C LEU A 104 -14.04 3.66 -5.61
N ASN A 105 -13.90 3.64 -6.94
CA ASN A 105 -14.46 2.60 -7.81
C ASN A 105 -13.39 1.69 -8.44
N GLU A 106 -12.17 1.67 -7.89
CA GLU A 106 -11.10 0.82 -8.40
C GLU A 106 -11.53 -0.65 -8.40
N THR A 107 -11.44 -1.30 -9.55
CA THR A 107 -11.73 -2.72 -9.72
C THR A 107 -10.48 -3.49 -10.14
N TRP A 108 -10.49 -4.79 -9.88
CA TRP A 108 -9.47 -5.74 -10.25
C TRP A 108 -10.08 -6.91 -11.05
N LEU A 109 -9.23 -7.61 -11.81
CA LEU A 109 -9.61 -8.74 -12.66
C LEU A 109 -10.70 -8.36 -13.68
N PHE A 110 -10.39 -7.38 -14.55
CA PHE A 110 -11.31 -6.90 -15.61
C PHE A 110 -12.69 -6.48 -15.10
N GLY A 111 -12.75 -5.82 -13.94
CA GLY A 111 -14.00 -5.37 -13.34
C GLY A 111 -14.73 -6.40 -12.48
N MET A 112 -14.27 -7.66 -12.43
CA MET A 112 -14.96 -8.73 -11.70
C MET A 112 -14.87 -8.59 -10.17
N ARG A 113 -13.92 -7.81 -9.65
CA ARG A 113 -13.72 -7.63 -8.21
C ARG A 113 -13.52 -6.16 -7.86
N GLY A 114 -14.42 -5.59 -7.08
CA GLY A 114 -14.27 -4.26 -6.53
C GLY A 114 -15.51 -3.82 -5.77
N PRO A 115 -15.49 -2.58 -5.23
CA PRO A 115 -14.35 -1.69 -5.17
C PRO A 115 -13.22 -2.21 -4.28
N LEU A 116 -11.97 -1.93 -4.62
CA LEU A 116 -10.81 -2.31 -3.82
C LEU A 116 -10.73 -1.44 -2.55
N LEU A 117 -10.93 -2.07 -1.39
CA LEU A 117 -10.77 -1.44 -0.08
C LEU A 117 -9.32 -1.49 0.43
N VAL A 118 -8.43 -2.08 -0.34
CA VAL A 118 -7.02 -2.36 -0.04
C VAL A 118 -6.16 -1.74 -1.14
N ASP A 119 -4.88 -1.52 -0.84
CA ASP A 119 -3.85 -1.10 -1.82
C ASP A 119 -3.94 0.38 -2.26
N ASP A 120 -4.40 1.24 -1.37
CA ASP A 120 -4.44 2.70 -1.63
C ASP A 120 -3.07 3.26 -2.09
N ASP A 121 -1.97 2.69 -1.57
CA ASP A 121 -0.60 3.07 -1.94
C ASP A 121 -0.27 2.69 -3.39
N LYS A 122 -0.72 1.52 -3.84
CA LYS A 122 -0.62 1.09 -5.23
C LYS A 122 -1.48 1.93 -6.16
N PHE A 123 -2.72 2.20 -5.78
CA PHE A 123 -3.60 3.05 -6.58
C PHE A 123 -2.96 4.41 -6.81
N LEU A 124 -2.51 5.06 -5.73
CA LEU A 124 -1.92 6.40 -5.82
C LEU A 124 -0.68 6.42 -6.71
N THR A 125 0.16 5.38 -6.61
CA THR A 125 1.36 5.25 -7.44
C THR A 125 1.00 5.07 -8.93
N ARG A 126 0.03 4.19 -9.23
CA ARG A 126 -0.44 3.96 -10.61
C ARG A 126 -1.14 5.17 -11.21
N TRP A 127 -1.96 5.86 -10.40
CA TRP A 127 -2.62 7.11 -10.77
C TRP A 127 -1.62 8.19 -11.17
N CYS A 128 -0.50 8.30 -10.44
CA CYS A 128 0.56 9.24 -10.77
C CYS A 128 1.05 9.05 -12.22
N TRP A 129 1.35 7.82 -12.61
CA TRP A 129 1.83 7.48 -13.96
C TRP A 129 0.76 7.61 -15.04
N SER A 130 -0.48 7.24 -14.72
CA SER A 130 -1.58 7.32 -15.69
C SER A 130 -1.90 8.76 -16.07
N GLN A 131 -1.68 9.70 -15.14
CA GLN A 131 -1.81 11.13 -15.35
C GLN A 131 -0.52 11.80 -15.88
N GLY A 132 0.52 11.02 -16.20
CA GLY A 132 1.76 11.53 -16.79
C GLY A 132 2.72 12.23 -15.80
N TRP A 133 2.48 12.11 -14.50
CA TRP A 133 3.40 12.64 -13.48
C TRP A 133 4.56 11.69 -13.22
N LYS A 134 5.68 12.26 -12.79
CA LYS A 134 6.84 11.50 -12.31
C LYS A 134 6.68 11.11 -10.84
N THR A 135 7.07 9.89 -10.53
CA THR A 135 7.26 9.39 -9.17
C THR A 135 8.73 9.46 -8.78
N VAL A 136 9.03 9.86 -7.55
CA VAL A 136 10.40 9.85 -7.02
C VAL A 136 10.44 9.10 -5.70
N PHE A 137 11.35 8.12 -5.60
CA PHE A 137 11.73 7.53 -4.33
C PHE A 137 13.00 8.20 -3.81
N TYR A 138 12.83 9.15 -2.90
CA TYR A 138 13.92 10.00 -2.44
C TYR A 138 14.69 9.32 -1.29
N ASN A 139 15.88 8.83 -1.61
CA ASN A 139 16.79 8.22 -0.65
C ASN A 139 17.82 9.24 -0.15
N HIS A 140 17.52 9.83 1.00
CA HIS A 140 18.41 10.76 1.69
C HIS A 140 18.28 10.57 3.20
N GLU A 141 19.39 10.68 3.93
CA GLU A 141 19.44 10.43 5.38
C GLU A 141 18.52 11.38 6.16
N GLU A 142 18.58 12.69 5.86
CA GLU A 142 17.70 13.69 6.47
C GLU A 142 16.22 13.56 6.05
N ALA A 143 15.91 12.84 4.97
CA ALA A 143 14.54 12.54 4.55
C ALA A 143 14.11 11.13 4.98
N LEU A 144 14.78 10.53 5.96
CA LEU A 144 14.45 9.22 6.47
C LEU A 144 13.19 9.27 7.36
N MET A 145 12.25 8.37 7.08
CA MET A 145 11.06 8.19 7.89
C MET A 145 11.25 7.01 8.85
N HIS A 146 11.00 7.23 10.13
CA HIS A 146 11.08 6.21 11.17
C HIS A 146 9.70 5.67 11.52
N THR A 147 9.57 4.36 11.69
CA THR A 147 8.30 3.74 12.08
C THR A 147 8.49 2.68 13.15
N SER A 148 7.60 2.64 14.13
CA SER A 148 7.55 1.53 15.07
C SER A 148 6.70 0.41 14.48
N ILE A 149 7.34 -0.68 14.06
CA ILE A 149 6.60 -1.91 13.74
C ILE A 149 6.49 -2.71 15.05
N ALA A 150 5.48 -2.39 15.85
CA ALA A 150 5.15 -3.16 17.04
C ALA A 150 4.66 -4.56 16.63
N VAL A 151 5.60 -5.47 16.35
CA VAL A 151 5.36 -6.87 16.03
C VAL A 151 6.00 -7.67 17.16
N THR A 152 5.18 -7.94 18.16
CA THR A 152 5.56 -8.80 19.28
C THR A 152 5.06 -10.23 19.09
N ARG A 153 4.14 -10.44 18.13
CA ARG A 153 3.50 -11.73 17.87
C ARG A 153 3.38 -12.04 16.37
N TRP A 154 3.47 -13.32 16.03
CA TRP A 154 3.29 -13.80 14.65
C TRP A 154 1.92 -13.43 14.07
N SER A 155 0.88 -13.47 14.91
CA SER A 155 -0.49 -13.08 14.53
C SER A 155 -0.62 -11.61 14.09
N GLN A 156 0.36 -10.76 14.40
CA GLN A 156 0.40 -9.36 13.95
C GLN A 156 1.15 -9.20 12.62
N LEU A 157 2.17 -10.03 12.35
CA LEU A 157 3.01 -9.94 11.15
C LEU A 157 2.43 -10.73 9.98
N SER A 158 2.00 -11.96 10.23
CA SER A 158 1.53 -12.88 9.20
C SER A 158 0.40 -12.28 8.35
N PRO A 159 -0.68 -11.70 8.91
CA PRO A 159 -1.72 -11.09 8.10
C PRO A 159 -1.24 -9.93 7.23
N LYS A 160 -0.27 -9.15 7.72
CA LYS A 160 0.35 -8.05 6.95
C LYS A 160 1.10 -8.60 5.74
N MET A 161 1.91 -9.64 5.93
CA MET A 161 2.69 -10.26 4.86
C MET A 161 1.81 -10.92 3.80
N HIS A 162 0.78 -11.66 4.24
CA HIS A 162 -0.19 -12.25 3.30
C HIS A 162 -0.92 -11.18 2.50
N ARG A 163 -1.29 -10.06 3.12
CA ARG A 163 -1.89 -8.91 2.42
C ARG A 163 -0.92 -8.34 1.39
N TRP A 164 0.31 -8.01 1.77
CA TRP A 164 1.33 -7.46 0.86
C TRP A 164 1.64 -8.39 -0.32
N ALA A 165 1.67 -9.70 -0.07
CA ALA A 165 1.85 -10.70 -1.12
C ALA A 165 0.65 -10.72 -2.09
N ARG A 166 -0.59 -10.72 -1.59
CA ARG A 166 -1.80 -10.64 -2.45
C ARG A 166 -1.83 -9.35 -3.26
N THR A 167 -1.54 -8.21 -2.63
CA THR A 167 -1.43 -6.91 -3.30
C THR A 167 -0.43 -6.96 -4.45
N SER A 168 0.74 -7.57 -4.23
CA SER A 168 1.76 -7.70 -5.27
C SER A 168 1.27 -8.53 -6.47
N TRP A 169 0.57 -9.64 -6.20
CA TRP A 169 -0.03 -10.48 -7.25
C TRP A 169 -1.19 -9.84 -7.98
N ARG A 170 -1.90 -8.89 -7.37
CA ARG A 170 -2.95 -8.13 -8.04
C ARG A 170 -2.38 -6.99 -8.88
N SER A 171 -1.56 -6.15 -8.24
CA SER A 171 -1.06 -4.90 -8.82
C SER A 171 -0.08 -5.13 -9.98
N LYS A 172 0.96 -5.95 -9.80
CA LYS A 172 2.02 -6.11 -10.82
C LYS A 172 1.49 -6.62 -12.16
N PRO A 173 0.68 -7.70 -12.24
CA PRO A 173 0.12 -8.14 -13.51
C PRO A 173 -0.82 -7.10 -14.13
N THR A 174 -1.59 -6.38 -13.31
CA THR A 174 -2.47 -5.30 -13.81
C THR A 174 -1.64 -4.19 -14.48
N GLU A 175 -0.56 -3.77 -13.82
CA GLU A 175 0.37 -2.75 -14.32
C GLU A 175 1.05 -3.19 -15.64
N ILE A 176 1.46 -4.45 -15.75
CA ILE A 176 2.16 -4.98 -16.93
C ILE A 176 1.20 -5.24 -18.10
N PHE A 177 0.06 -5.87 -17.86
CA PHE A 177 -0.77 -6.44 -18.93
C PHE A 177 -2.01 -5.61 -19.27
N VAL A 178 -2.56 -4.88 -18.29
CA VAL A 178 -3.79 -4.09 -18.46
C VAL A 178 -3.44 -2.63 -18.72
N GLU A 179 -2.74 -1.98 -17.79
CA GLU A 179 -2.44 -0.55 -17.86
C GLU A 179 -1.28 -0.22 -18.80
N ARG A 180 -0.23 -1.05 -18.78
CA ARG A 180 0.92 -1.02 -19.71
C ARG A 180 1.77 0.27 -19.68
N HIS A 181 1.43 1.27 -18.86
CA HIS A 181 2.22 2.50 -18.71
C HIS A 181 3.69 2.20 -18.37
N VAL A 182 3.90 1.16 -17.56
CA VAL A 182 5.22 0.75 -17.06
C VAL A 182 6.21 0.37 -18.16
N TRP A 183 5.74 -0.14 -19.30
CA TRP A 183 6.60 -0.54 -20.41
C TRP A 183 7.29 0.63 -21.10
N ARG A 184 6.60 1.78 -21.16
CA ARG A 184 7.14 2.99 -21.79
C ARG A 184 7.90 3.86 -20.81
N GLN A 185 7.44 3.93 -19.56
CA GLN A 185 8.00 4.84 -18.55
C GLN A 185 9.17 4.24 -17.76
N GLN A 186 9.16 2.92 -17.50
CA GLN A 186 10.11 2.26 -16.60
C GLN A 186 10.52 0.85 -17.09
N PRO A 187 11.13 0.72 -18.28
CA PRO A 187 11.43 -0.57 -18.90
C PRO A 187 12.43 -1.42 -18.10
N TRP A 188 13.40 -0.79 -17.42
CA TRP A 188 14.34 -1.50 -16.56
C TRP A 188 13.62 -2.10 -15.36
N SER A 189 12.74 -1.31 -14.73
CA SER A 189 11.92 -1.78 -13.61
C SER A 189 11.02 -2.93 -14.02
N VAL A 190 10.44 -2.92 -15.24
CA VAL A 190 9.65 -4.06 -15.76
C VAL A 190 10.44 -5.36 -15.70
N TYR A 191 11.70 -5.36 -16.15
CA TYR A 191 12.57 -6.52 -16.04
C TYR A 191 12.97 -6.83 -14.58
N ALA A 192 13.61 -5.87 -13.90
CA ALA A 192 14.32 -6.09 -12.65
C ALA A 192 13.40 -6.16 -11.41
N THR A 193 12.21 -5.59 -11.48
CA THR A 193 11.22 -5.62 -10.40
C THR A 193 10.00 -6.42 -10.80
N TYR A 194 9.32 -6.08 -11.89
CA TYR A 194 8.03 -6.70 -12.18
C TYR A 194 8.17 -8.18 -12.54
N PHE A 195 8.96 -8.53 -13.55
CA PHE A 195 9.20 -9.94 -13.91
C PHE A 195 10.03 -10.65 -12.86
N ALA A 196 11.18 -10.09 -12.47
CA ALA A 196 12.06 -10.75 -11.54
C ALA A 196 11.33 -11.09 -10.23
N THR A 197 10.58 -10.16 -9.63
CA THR A 197 9.86 -10.52 -8.40
C THR A 197 8.69 -11.44 -8.66
N THR A 198 7.91 -11.28 -9.74
CA THR A 198 6.73 -12.12 -10.00
C THR A 198 7.13 -13.57 -10.25
N LEU A 199 8.16 -13.80 -11.06
CA LEU A 199 8.62 -15.14 -11.47
C LEU A 199 9.63 -15.77 -10.49
N ASN A 200 10.49 -14.97 -9.84
CA ASN A 200 11.48 -15.49 -8.90
C ASN A 200 10.85 -15.76 -7.52
N ILE A 201 10.07 -16.84 -7.45
CA ILE A 201 9.70 -17.46 -6.18
C ILE A 201 10.87 -18.35 -5.77
N ALA A 202 11.73 -17.85 -4.87
CA ALA A 202 13.00 -18.48 -4.50
C ALA A 202 12.91 -19.98 -4.24
N LEU A 203 11.83 -20.44 -3.58
CA LEU A 203 11.59 -21.87 -3.35
C LEU A 203 11.53 -22.68 -4.65
N ILE A 204 10.78 -22.22 -5.64
CA ILE A 204 10.64 -22.92 -6.93
C ILE A 204 11.89 -22.71 -7.76
N TYR A 205 12.34 -21.46 -7.88
CA TYR A 205 13.42 -21.09 -8.78
C TYR A 205 14.74 -21.73 -8.37
N ASP A 206 15.13 -21.63 -7.10
CA ASP A 206 16.39 -22.21 -6.62
C ASP A 206 16.35 -23.75 -6.70
N SER A 207 15.21 -24.37 -6.37
CA SER A 207 15.04 -25.83 -6.50
C SER A 207 15.19 -26.30 -7.95
N LEU A 208 14.61 -25.56 -8.91
CA LEU A 208 14.77 -25.85 -10.33
C LEU A 208 16.21 -25.64 -10.80
N LEU A 209 16.92 -24.63 -10.28
CA LEU A 209 18.33 -24.43 -10.61
C LEU A 209 19.20 -25.60 -10.10
N TRP A 210 18.99 -26.07 -8.88
CA TRP A 210 19.68 -27.26 -8.37
C TRP A 210 19.35 -28.50 -9.19
N TRP A 211 18.07 -28.69 -9.54
CA TRP A 211 17.64 -29.82 -10.35
C TRP A 211 18.26 -29.78 -11.75
N THR A 212 18.20 -28.64 -12.44
CA THR A 212 18.80 -28.49 -13.78
C THR A 212 20.31 -28.67 -13.75
N LEU A 213 21.02 -28.16 -12.73
CA LEU A 213 22.44 -28.41 -12.55
C LEU A 213 22.74 -29.90 -12.41
N SER A 214 21.94 -30.65 -11.65
CA SER A 214 22.11 -32.10 -11.50
C SER A 214 21.91 -32.88 -12.81
N ARG A 215 21.19 -32.31 -13.78
CA ARG A 215 20.94 -32.89 -15.11
C ARG A 215 21.92 -32.41 -16.19
N SER A 216 22.76 -31.41 -15.91
CA SER A 216 23.63 -30.76 -16.90
C SER A 216 24.84 -31.57 -17.36
N GLY A 217 25.15 -32.70 -16.70
CA GLY A 217 26.38 -33.45 -16.92
C GLY A 217 27.62 -32.84 -16.28
N TRP A 218 27.54 -31.60 -15.76
CA TRP A 218 28.64 -30.88 -15.07
C TRP A 218 28.51 -30.90 -13.54
N ALA A 219 27.70 -31.83 -13.02
CA ALA A 219 27.32 -31.94 -11.61
C ALA A 219 28.44 -32.53 -10.73
N THR A 220 29.62 -31.90 -10.71
CA THR A 220 30.71 -32.25 -9.80
C THR A 220 30.48 -31.65 -8.41
N GLY A 221 31.10 -32.24 -7.37
CA GLY A 221 30.99 -31.74 -6.00
C GLY A 221 31.46 -30.28 -5.85
N SER A 222 32.52 -29.89 -6.58
CA SER A 222 33.01 -28.51 -6.60
C SER A 222 32.03 -27.55 -7.26
N MET A 223 31.39 -27.94 -8.36
CA MET A 223 30.38 -27.13 -9.04
C MET A 223 29.17 -26.85 -8.14
N TYR A 224 28.71 -27.86 -7.39
CA TYR A 224 27.66 -27.67 -6.39
C TYR A 224 28.09 -26.71 -5.28
N ALA A 225 29.34 -26.78 -4.81
CA ALA A 225 29.85 -25.86 -3.80
C ALA A 225 29.90 -24.41 -4.33
N TYR A 226 30.42 -24.18 -5.54
CA TYR A 226 30.44 -22.85 -6.16
C TYR A 226 29.03 -22.30 -6.40
N PHE A 227 28.12 -23.15 -6.88
CA PHE A 227 26.73 -22.76 -7.09
C PHE A 227 26.03 -22.41 -5.77
N GLY A 228 26.25 -23.21 -4.71
CA GLY A 228 25.75 -22.92 -3.37
C GLY A 228 26.29 -21.59 -2.82
N LEU A 229 27.58 -21.30 -3.02
CA LEU A 229 28.19 -20.03 -2.62
C LEU A 229 27.61 -18.85 -3.40
N LEU A 230 27.39 -19.01 -4.71
CA LEU A 230 26.76 -17.98 -5.54
C LEU A 230 25.33 -17.69 -5.09
N LEU A 231 24.54 -18.73 -4.80
CA LEU A 231 23.19 -18.58 -4.26
C LEU A 231 23.21 -17.88 -2.90
N LEU A 232 24.13 -18.24 -2.01
CA LEU A 232 24.28 -17.59 -0.72
C LEU A 232 24.61 -16.10 -0.89
N ALA A 233 25.61 -15.77 -1.73
CA ALA A 233 26.00 -14.40 -2.03
C ALA A 233 24.81 -13.58 -2.58
N SER A 234 24.04 -14.16 -3.51
CA SER A 234 22.87 -13.50 -4.11
C SER A 234 21.81 -13.09 -3.07
N LYS A 235 21.62 -13.89 -2.01
CA LYS A 235 20.64 -13.61 -0.95
C LYS A 235 21.10 -12.51 0.01
N LEU A 236 22.39 -12.22 0.05
CA LEU A 236 22.99 -11.21 0.94
C LEU A 236 23.03 -9.80 0.34
N ILE A 237 22.87 -9.65 -0.98
CA ILE A 237 22.96 -8.33 -1.65
C ILE A 237 21.96 -7.32 -1.09
N LYS A 238 20.67 -7.67 -1.05
CA LYS A 238 19.60 -6.76 -0.59
C LYS A 238 19.66 -6.41 0.90
N PRO A 239 19.95 -7.35 1.83
CA PRO A 239 20.08 -7.01 3.24
C PRO A 239 21.42 -6.33 3.60
N LEU A 240 22.44 -6.35 2.71
CA LEU A 240 23.77 -5.84 3.00
C LEU A 240 23.81 -4.42 3.57
N PRO A 241 23.06 -3.41 3.05
CA PRO A 241 23.10 -2.06 3.61
C PRO A 241 22.66 -2.02 5.08
N HIS A 242 21.70 -2.86 5.47
CA HIS A 242 21.26 -2.99 6.85
C HIS A 242 22.32 -3.68 7.70
N LEU A 243 22.85 -4.82 7.23
CA LEU A 243 23.86 -5.59 7.97
C LEU A 243 25.15 -4.79 8.23
N ARG A 244 25.51 -3.87 7.33
CA ARG A 244 26.63 -2.93 7.54
C ARG A 244 26.38 -1.94 8.67
N ARG A 245 25.12 -1.51 8.88
CA ARG A 245 24.71 -0.60 9.96
C ARG A 245 24.51 -1.35 11.28
N CYS A 246 23.85 -2.50 11.23
CA CYS A 246 23.48 -3.30 12.39
C CYS A 246 24.26 -4.63 12.38
N LYS A 247 25.51 -4.60 12.86
CA LYS A 247 26.39 -5.79 12.88
C LYS A 247 25.82 -6.95 13.71
N ARG A 248 24.98 -6.66 14.72
CA ARG A 248 24.28 -7.68 15.53
C ARG A 248 23.42 -8.61 14.65
N ASP A 249 22.83 -8.05 13.60
CA ASP A 249 21.85 -8.75 12.77
C ASP A 249 22.49 -9.73 11.77
N ILE A 250 23.84 -9.74 11.67
CA ILE A 250 24.59 -10.73 10.90
C ILE A 250 24.31 -12.15 11.41
N LEU A 251 24.08 -12.31 12.72
CA LEU A 251 23.73 -13.59 13.33
C LEU A 251 22.39 -14.16 12.83
N TYR A 252 21.51 -13.30 12.29
CA TYR A 252 20.19 -13.69 11.77
C TYR A 252 20.20 -14.02 10.29
N ILE A 253 21.34 -13.95 9.60
CA ILE A 253 21.46 -14.31 8.17
C ILE A 253 20.84 -15.69 7.87
N PRO A 254 21.14 -16.77 8.62
CA PRO A 254 20.53 -18.08 8.36
C PRO A 254 19.00 -18.04 8.44
N ILE A 255 18.47 -17.35 9.47
CA ILE A 255 17.04 -17.17 9.68
C ILE A 255 16.42 -16.39 8.53
N GLY A 256 17.06 -15.31 8.06
CA GLY A 256 16.61 -14.52 6.93
C GLY A 256 16.55 -15.31 5.62
N ILE A 257 17.51 -16.20 5.39
CA ILE A 257 17.54 -17.09 4.20
C ILE A 257 16.40 -18.11 4.26
N LEU A 258 16.26 -18.81 5.40
CA LEU A 258 15.17 -19.78 5.61
C LEU A 258 13.80 -19.10 5.48
N PHE A 259 13.66 -17.92 6.07
CA PHE A 259 12.44 -17.14 5.94
C PHE A 259 12.17 -16.72 4.50
N GLY A 260 13.20 -16.41 3.71
CA GLY A 260 13.06 -16.14 2.27
C GLY A 260 12.42 -17.29 1.49
N TYR A 261 12.79 -18.54 1.81
CA TYR A 261 12.14 -19.73 1.25
C TYR A 261 10.72 -19.92 1.78
N TYR A 262 10.51 -19.73 3.09
CA TYR A 262 9.18 -19.76 3.69
C TYR A 262 8.22 -18.75 3.05
N HIS A 263 8.72 -17.54 2.76
CA HIS A 263 7.95 -16.52 2.05
C HIS A 263 7.56 -16.94 0.63
N GLY A 264 8.29 -17.86 0.00
CA GLY A 264 7.89 -18.50 -1.24
C GLY A 264 6.52 -19.19 -1.12
N PHE A 265 6.26 -19.90 -0.01
CA PHE A 265 4.95 -20.48 0.26
C PHE A 265 3.87 -19.42 0.48
N ILE A 266 4.17 -18.34 1.22
CA ILE A 266 3.24 -17.20 1.39
C ILE A 266 2.85 -16.64 0.02
N ARG A 267 3.82 -16.49 -0.88
CA ARG A 267 3.59 -15.98 -2.23
C ARG A 267 2.73 -16.93 -3.06
N LEU A 268 2.98 -18.23 -3.01
CA LEU A 268 2.14 -19.24 -3.70
C LEU A 268 0.70 -19.23 -3.17
N TRP A 269 0.54 -19.21 -1.85
CA TRP A 269 -0.77 -19.09 -1.21
C TRP A 269 -1.49 -17.79 -1.59
N ALA A 270 -0.73 -16.69 -1.73
CA ALA A 270 -1.27 -15.40 -2.13
C ALA A 270 -1.78 -15.38 -3.58
N VAL A 271 -1.26 -16.23 -4.48
CA VAL A 271 -1.84 -16.41 -5.83
C VAL A 271 -3.24 -16.99 -5.71
N ALA A 272 -3.37 -18.12 -5.00
CA ALA A 272 -4.65 -18.81 -4.82
C ALA A 272 -5.69 -17.94 -4.10
N THR A 273 -5.24 -17.05 -3.20
CA THR A 273 -6.12 -16.18 -2.41
C THR A 273 -6.17 -14.73 -2.88
N ALA A 274 -5.63 -14.41 -4.06
CA ALA A 274 -5.55 -13.03 -4.57
C ALA A 274 -6.91 -12.33 -4.65
N TYR A 275 -7.99 -13.09 -4.86
CA TYR A 275 -9.38 -12.61 -4.88
C TYR A 275 -9.87 -11.99 -3.56
N ASN A 276 -9.16 -12.22 -2.44
CA ASN A 276 -9.51 -11.63 -1.15
C ASN A 276 -9.06 -10.18 -1.07
N ILE A 277 -10.01 -9.28 -1.29
CA ILE A 277 -9.86 -7.82 -1.27
C ILE A 277 -10.20 -7.19 0.09
N SER A 278 -10.40 -8.00 1.14
CA SER A 278 -10.73 -7.49 2.48
C SER A 278 -9.50 -6.98 3.23
N TRP A 279 -9.69 -5.89 3.96
CA TRP A 279 -8.74 -5.44 4.97
C TRP A 279 -8.87 -6.37 6.19
N GLY A 280 -8.13 -7.48 6.21
CA GLY A 280 -8.28 -8.51 7.25
C GLY A 280 -8.13 -8.03 8.70
N SER A 281 -7.60 -6.83 8.93
CA SER A 281 -7.47 -6.20 10.26
C SER A 281 -8.40 -5.00 10.51
N ARG A 282 -9.27 -4.62 9.56
CA ARG A 282 -10.26 -3.52 9.72
C ARG A 282 -11.62 -3.97 9.17
N GLY A 283 -12.67 -3.81 9.97
CA GLY A 283 -14.06 -4.08 9.58
C GLY A 283 -14.65 -3.06 8.60
N LEU A 284 -13.98 -2.78 7.48
CA LEU A 284 -14.41 -1.76 6.50
C LEU A 284 -15.70 -2.13 5.76
N LYS A 285 -16.09 -3.41 5.74
CA LYS A 285 -17.37 -3.85 5.17
C LYS A 285 -18.58 -3.19 5.84
N ALA A 286 -18.49 -2.89 7.14
CA ALA A 286 -19.56 -2.19 7.87
C ALA A 286 -19.63 -0.70 7.50
N ALA A 287 -18.49 -0.07 7.19
CA ALA A 287 -18.42 1.35 6.81
C ALA A 287 -18.83 1.62 5.35
N SER A 288 -18.93 0.56 4.53
CA SER A 288 -19.29 0.63 3.11
C SER A 288 -20.80 0.52 2.87
N GLN A 289 -21.60 0.21 3.89
CA GLN A 289 -23.05 0.15 3.75
C GLN A 289 -23.63 1.56 3.86
N PRO A 290 -24.52 1.98 2.94
CA PRO A 290 -25.30 3.20 3.15
C PRO A 290 -26.07 3.07 4.47
N PRO A 291 -26.20 4.15 5.27
CA PRO A 291 -26.96 4.09 6.50
C PRO A 291 -28.36 3.55 6.19
N PRO A 292 -28.91 2.64 7.02
CA PRO A 292 -30.27 2.19 6.83
C PRO A 292 -31.17 3.41 6.80
N VAL A 293 -31.96 3.55 5.74
CA VAL A 293 -32.98 4.59 5.63
C VAL A 293 -33.82 4.52 6.89
N ALA A 294 -33.70 5.54 7.74
CA ALA A 294 -34.52 5.66 8.92
C ALA A 294 -35.97 5.73 8.44
N LYS A 295 -36.72 4.64 8.63
CA LYS A 295 -38.16 4.66 8.43
C LYS A 295 -38.72 5.62 9.48
N SER A 296 -39.15 6.79 9.02
CA SER A 296 -39.84 7.75 9.87
C SER A 296 -41.11 7.10 10.45
N PRO A 297 -41.37 7.18 11.76
CA PRO A 297 -42.52 6.54 12.37
C PRO A 297 -43.74 7.46 12.30
N ALA A 298 -44.54 7.32 11.24
CA ALA A 298 -45.94 7.75 11.14
C ALA A 298 -46.51 7.15 9.84
N ALA A 299 -47.65 6.45 9.77
CA ALA A 299 -48.76 6.27 10.67
C ALA A 299 -49.32 4.84 10.54
N ARG A 300 -49.82 4.29 11.65
CA ARG A 300 -50.74 3.15 11.70
C ARG A 300 -52.15 3.65 11.34
N HIS A 301 -52.97 2.71 10.84
CA HIS A 301 -54.37 2.83 10.36
C HIS A 301 -54.41 3.28 8.89
N GLU A 302 -54.78 2.43 7.93
CA GLU A 302 -56.03 1.67 7.84
C GLU A 302 -55.90 0.36 7.04
N ALA A 303 -56.89 -0.50 7.22
CA ALA A 303 -56.92 -1.89 6.79
C ALA A 303 -57.59 -2.11 5.42
N SER A 304 -57.18 -3.24 4.81
CA SER A 304 -58.02 -4.24 4.12
C SER A 304 -58.02 -4.31 2.59
N VAL A 305 -58.06 -5.58 2.17
CA VAL A 305 -58.50 -6.20 0.90
C VAL A 305 -57.46 -6.40 -0.21
N ALA A 306 -57.06 -7.66 -0.35
CA ALA A 306 -56.80 -8.33 -1.63
C ALA A 306 -58.03 -9.24 -1.94
N PRO A 307 -58.17 -9.94 -3.10
CA PRO A 307 -57.29 -10.02 -4.29
C PRO A 307 -58.06 -9.95 -5.64
N SER A 308 -57.35 -10.02 -6.78
CA SER A 308 -57.52 -11.03 -7.85
C SER A 308 -57.24 -10.54 -9.29
N ALA A 309 -56.68 -11.48 -10.07
CA ALA A 309 -56.81 -11.71 -11.52
C ALA A 309 -56.01 -10.86 -12.54
N ALA A 310 -55.03 -11.54 -13.17
CA ALA A 310 -54.66 -11.41 -14.59
C ALA A 310 -55.76 -12.09 -15.46
N PRO A 311 -55.80 -12.05 -16.83
CA PRO A 311 -54.64 -12.04 -17.74
C PRO A 311 -54.81 -11.34 -19.12
N SER A 312 -53.80 -11.54 -19.98
CA SER A 312 -53.80 -11.49 -21.47
C SER A 312 -53.44 -10.14 -22.12
N THR A 313 -52.28 -10.06 -22.79
CA THR A 313 -51.96 -10.30 -24.23
C THR A 313 -51.96 -9.01 -25.04
N GLY A 314 -50.89 -8.75 -25.79
CA GLY A 314 -50.91 -7.68 -26.81
C GLY A 314 -49.53 -7.28 -27.32
N PHE A 315 -49.11 -7.93 -28.40
CA PHE A 315 -48.02 -7.53 -29.29
C PHE A 315 -48.19 -6.09 -29.81
N GLY A 316 -47.07 -5.41 -30.05
CA GLY A 316 -47.04 -4.13 -30.78
C GLY A 316 -45.62 -3.64 -31.01
N MET A 317 -45.00 -4.10 -32.10
CA MET A 317 -43.88 -3.40 -32.76
C MET A 317 -44.39 -2.08 -33.33
N ASP A 318 -43.59 -1.00 -33.19
CA ASP A 318 -43.36 0.05 -34.21
C ASP A 318 -42.35 1.05 -33.60
N ALA A 319 -41.12 1.11 -34.11
CA ALA A 319 -40.70 1.85 -35.30
C ALA A 319 -40.36 3.33 -35.02
N ALA A 320 -39.06 3.59 -35.16
CA ALA A 320 -38.46 4.79 -35.72
C ALA A 320 -38.23 6.04 -34.86
N ARG A 321 -37.01 6.57 -35.07
CA ARG A 321 -36.70 7.99 -35.33
C ARG A 321 -36.30 8.85 -34.13
N LYS A 322 -34.99 8.99 -33.89
CA LYS A 322 -34.22 10.20 -34.30
C LYS A 322 -32.75 10.09 -33.90
N LYS A 323 -31.88 10.33 -34.88
CA LYS A 323 -30.54 10.88 -34.66
C LYS A 323 -30.73 12.28 -34.10
N ASP A 324 -30.05 12.60 -33.01
CA ASP A 324 -29.64 13.97 -32.73
C ASP A 324 -28.15 13.96 -32.36
N THR A 325 -27.39 14.59 -33.24
CA THR A 325 -26.01 14.99 -33.04
C THR A 325 -26.07 16.36 -32.40
N THR A 326 -25.59 16.47 -31.16
CA THR A 326 -25.35 17.78 -30.56
C THR A 326 -24.06 17.73 -29.74
N THR A 327 -23.02 18.28 -30.34
CA THR A 327 -21.90 18.94 -29.68
C THR A 327 -22.43 19.86 -28.59
N ALA A 328 -22.06 19.63 -27.34
CA ALA A 328 -22.29 20.56 -26.23
C ALA A 328 -21.10 20.56 -25.28
N THR A 329 -20.31 21.62 -25.44
CA THR A 329 -19.40 22.23 -24.48
C THR A 329 -19.90 22.11 -23.04
N THR A 330 -19.09 21.56 -22.14
CA THR A 330 -19.29 21.60 -20.68
C THR A 330 -17.88 21.72 -20.08
N GLY A 331 -17.46 22.88 -19.58
CA GLY A 331 -18.07 23.58 -18.47
C GLY A 331 -17.32 23.17 -17.21
N THR A 332 -16.20 23.85 -16.93
CA THR A 332 -15.41 23.71 -15.70
C THR A 332 -16.29 24.01 -14.48
N VAL A 333 -16.66 22.97 -13.74
CA VAL A 333 -17.28 23.11 -12.41
C VAL A 333 -16.18 22.89 -11.36
N PRO A 334 -15.87 23.86 -10.51
CA PRO A 334 -14.95 23.66 -9.39
C PRO A 334 -15.52 22.65 -8.39
N LEU A 335 -14.68 21.75 -7.90
CA LEU A 335 -15.03 20.70 -6.93
C LEU A 335 -15.68 21.29 -5.67
N SER A 336 -16.82 20.73 -5.26
CA SER A 336 -17.47 21.10 -4.00
C SER A 336 -16.69 20.55 -2.79
N PRO A 337 -16.69 21.24 -1.63
CA PRO A 337 -16.03 20.79 -0.40
C PRO A 337 -16.40 19.37 0.06
N SER A 338 -17.55 18.84 -0.36
CA SER A 338 -18.04 17.50 -0.04
C SER A 338 -17.17 16.38 -0.62
N GLN A 339 -16.62 16.52 -1.83
CA GLN A 339 -15.85 15.44 -2.47
C GLN A 339 -14.45 15.26 -1.85
N LEU A 340 -13.84 16.35 -1.38
CA LEU A 340 -12.60 16.29 -0.58
C LEU A 340 -12.87 15.62 0.78
N SER A 341 -14.05 15.87 1.37
CA SER A 341 -14.48 15.25 2.62
C SER A 341 -14.78 13.76 2.50
N ASP A 342 -15.15 13.26 1.32
CA ASP A 342 -15.37 11.83 1.06
C ASP A 342 -14.06 11.07 0.85
N VAL A 343 -13.08 11.67 0.16
CA VAL A 343 -11.71 11.16 0.07
C VAL A 343 -11.07 11.11 1.46
N LEU A 344 -11.22 12.18 2.26
CA LEU A 344 -10.80 12.21 3.67
C LEU A 344 -11.66 11.31 4.57
N GLY A 345 -12.92 11.08 4.21
CA GLY A 345 -13.88 10.23 4.91
C GLY A 345 -13.50 8.74 4.85
N LYS A 346 -12.93 8.27 3.73
CA LYS A 346 -12.29 6.94 3.65
C LYS A 346 -11.14 6.82 4.67
N TYR A 347 -10.49 7.94 5.03
CA TYR A 347 -9.41 7.99 6.03
C TYR A 347 -9.88 8.28 7.46
N GLN A 348 -11.04 8.90 7.67
CA GLN A 348 -11.51 9.40 8.98
C GLN A 348 -12.75 8.72 9.56
N ARG A 349 -13.56 7.96 8.79
CA ARG A 349 -14.77 7.28 9.32
C ARG A 349 -14.44 6.02 10.14
N GLY A 350 -13.69 6.21 11.22
CA GLY A 350 -13.71 5.38 12.42
C GLY A 350 -14.11 6.18 13.66
N ILE A 351 -14.57 7.43 13.49
CA ILE A 351 -14.90 8.39 14.54
C ILE A 351 -16.30 8.94 14.26
N HIS A 352 -17.32 8.26 14.76
CA HIS A 352 -18.53 8.93 15.24
C HIS A 352 -19.08 8.14 16.43
N GLY A 353 -18.69 8.62 17.60
CA GLY A 353 -19.29 8.30 18.88
C GLY A 353 -19.04 9.52 19.76
N HIS A 354 -19.95 10.49 19.66
CA HIS A 354 -20.15 11.68 20.48
C HIS A 354 -18.97 12.63 20.79
N GLU A 355 -19.34 13.91 20.82
CA GLU A 355 -18.59 15.11 21.24
C GLU A 355 -17.63 15.75 20.21
N VAL A 356 -18.09 16.89 19.69
CA VAL A 356 -17.31 17.94 19.04
C VAL A 356 -16.71 18.82 20.13
N PRO A 357 -15.41 19.14 20.06
CA PRO A 357 -15.00 20.49 20.43
C PRO A 357 -14.29 21.22 19.28
N GLN A 358 -14.51 22.53 19.29
CA GLN A 358 -14.09 23.53 18.33
C GLN A 358 -12.56 23.64 18.18
N ALA A 359 -12.15 24.10 17.00
CA ALA A 359 -10.77 24.37 16.63
C ALA A 359 -10.19 25.54 17.43
N THR A 360 -9.03 25.35 18.05
CA THR A 360 -8.15 26.45 18.46
C THR A 360 -6.67 26.02 18.42
N SER A 361 -5.86 26.95 17.90
CA SER A 361 -4.41 26.95 17.78
C SER A 361 -3.67 26.35 18.99
N TYR A 362 -2.76 25.39 18.74
CA TYR A 362 -1.67 25.04 19.66
C TYR A 362 -0.39 24.72 18.88
N ALA A 363 0.30 25.78 18.49
CA ALA A 363 1.75 25.77 18.41
C ALA A 363 2.31 26.22 19.76
N VAL A 364 3.44 25.64 20.17
CA VAL A 364 4.24 25.93 21.39
C VAL A 364 3.73 25.25 22.67
N GLY A 365 4.54 24.31 23.18
CA GLY A 365 4.45 23.85 24.57
C GLY A 365 4.38 22.34 24.78
N LEU A 366 5.41 21.58 24.39
CA LEU A 366 5.64 20.23 24.93
C LEU A 366 7.15 19.91 24.96
N LEU A 367 7.88 20.78 25.65
CA LEU A 367 9.23 20.55 26.16
C LEU A 367 9.15 20.90 27.65
N GLY A 368 8.86 19.91 28.48
CA GLY A 368 8.78 20.11 29.93
C GLY A 368 7.72 19.29 30.66
N ARG A 369 7.66 17.97 30.43
CA ARG A 369 7.11 16.99 31.38
C ARG A 369 7.30 15.56 30.84
N HIS A 370 8.52 15.05 30.94
CA HIS A 370 8.77 13.61 30.88
C HIS A 370 9.99 13.28 31.75
N ARG A 371 9.83 13.58 33.04
CA ARG A 371 10.51 12.93 34.15
C ARG A 371 9.39 12.72 35.17
N ASP A 372 9.26 11.50 35.66
CA ASP A 372 8.20 11.03 36.58
C ASP A 372 6.92 10.53 35.89
N GLN A 373 7.01 9.32 35.32
CA GLN A 373 6.00 8.25 35.44
C GLN A 373 6.59 6.95 34.87
N LEU A 374 7.52 6.38 35.63
CA LEU A 374 7.89 4.97 35.56
C LEU A 374 6.88 4.20 36.41
N GLY A 375 6.17 3.25 35.81
CA GLY A 375 5.33 2.30 36.54
C GLY A 375 3.84 2.49 36.31
N GLN A 376 3.35 2.06 35.15
CA GLN A 376 2.06 1.37 35.01
C GLN A 376 1.93 0.86 33.56
N SER A 377 1.80 -0.46 33.42
CA SER A 377 1.53 -1.16 32.16
C SER A 377 0.04 -1.08 31.83
N PRO A 378 -0.37 -0.56 30.66
CA PRO A 378 -1.72 -0.79 30.15
C PRO A 378 -1.68 -1.99 29.20
N GLU A 379 -2.16 -3.13 29.69
CA GLU A 379 -2.56 -4.26 28.85
C GLU A 379 -3.62 -3.83 27.83
N GLY A 380 -3.53 -4.40 26.62
CA GLY A 380 -4.72 -4.68 25.82
C GLY A 380 -5.50 -3.50 25.23
N THR A 381 -4.84 -2.56 24.53
CA THR A 381 -5.57 -1.69 23.58
C THR A 381 -5.18 -2.00 22.14
N HIS A 382 -6.14 -2.52 21.37
CA HIS A 382 -6.07 -2.55 19.91
C HIS A 382 -5.94 -1.09 19.41
N ARG A 383 -4.71 -0.61 19.21
CA ARG A 383 -4.45 0.71 18.61
C ARG A 383 -5.06 0.76 17.21
N ARG A 384 -6.15 1.52 17.06
CA ARG A 384 -6.71 1.89 15.77
C ARG A 384 -5.76 2.88 15.10
N THR A 385 -5.03 2.42 14.08
CA THR A 385 -4.22 3.25 13.15
C THR A 385 -5.01 4.46 12.66
N ARG A 386 -4.58 5.68 13.01
CA ARG A 386 -5.07 6.95 12.44
C ARG A 386 -4.11 7.42 11.33
N ARG A 387 -4.60 8.19 10.36
CA ARG A 387 -3.76 8.90 9.39
C ARG A 387 -3.93 10.40 9.58
N PHE A 388 -2.83 11.13 9.46
CA PHE A 388 -2.83 12.58 9.49
C PHE A 388 -2.50 13.11 8.09
N THR A 389 -3.18 14.18 7.70
CA THR A 389 -2.92 14.88 6.43
C THR A 389 -2.48 16.29 6.76
N ILE A 390 -1.31 16.69 6.27
CA ILE A 390 -0.76 18.03 6.42
C ILE A 390 -0.73 18.67 5.03
N ALA A 391 -1.26 19.88 4.94
CA ALA A 391 -1.26 20.70 3.75
C ALA A 391 -0.13 21.73 3.88
N VAL A 392 0.87 21.68 2.99
CA VAL A 392 2.01 22.61 2.94
C VAL A 392 1.95 23.55 1.73
#